data_AF-A0A4U0V3N4-F1
#
_entry.id   AF-A0A4U0V3N4-F1
#
_cell.length_a   1.000
_cell.length_b   1.000
_cell.length_c   1.000
_cell.angle_alpha   90.00
_cell.angle_beta   90.00
_cell.angle_gamma   90.00
#
_symmetry.space_group_name_H-M   'P 1'
#
loop_
_entity.id
_entity.type
_entity.pdbx_description
1 polymer ?
#
loop_
_entity_poly.entity_id
_entity_poly.type
_entity_poly.pdbx_seq_one_letter_code
_entity_poly.pdbx_strand_id
1 'polypeptide(L)'
;MISPTILAFALAATQVLAQRPLTESICDYYTTALLKDNNSTNQETIVTLVVNTAVIGNFTPNKFNITVPGILAANQTYNGTAVNLAQYFDGTLASSNRGGSAGVAVNFLDDGGAEPLTKGKPANGASSNQ
;
A
#
# COMPACT_ATOMS: atom_id res chain seq x y z
N MET A 1 18.06 -32.84 52.01
CA MET A 1 18.56 -31.44 52.13
C MET A 1 19.74 -31.38 51.18
N ILE A 2 19.74 -30.71 50.02
CA ILE A 2 19.46 -29.30 49.67
C ILE A 2 18.90 -29.33 48.21
N SER A 3 17.61 -28.99 48.01
CA SER A 3 17.07 -27.76 47.38
C SER A 3 17.51 -27.46 45.92
N PRO A 4 16.56 -27.20 45.00
CA PRO A 4 16.80 -26.93 43.58
C PRO A 4 16.99 -25.42 43.30
N THR A 5 17.91 -25.05 42.41
CA THR A 5 18.03 -23.68 41.88
C THR A 5 18.57 -23.77 40.45
N ILE A 6 17.66 -23.79 39.46
CA ILE A 6 17.35 -22.66 38.56
C ILE A 6 18.55 -22.22 37.70
N LEU A 7 18.47 -22.51 36.40
CA LEU A 7 18.59 -21.45 35.39
C LEU A 7 17.88 -21.87 34.10
N ALA A 8 16.58 -21.56 34.04
CA ALA A 8 15.80 -21.62 32.82
C ALA A 8 15.99 -20.32 32.02
N PHE A 9 16.20 -20.50 30.71
CA PHE A 9 15.82 -19.62 29.60
C PHE A 9 16.14 -18.12 29.71
N ALA A 10 17.24 -17.70 29.07
CA ALA A 10 17.33 -16.40 28.42
C ALA A 10 17.13 -16.60 26.90
N LEU A 11 15.87 -16.79 26.47
CA LEU A 11 15.50 -16.81 25.07
C LEU A 11 14.88 -15.45 24.69
N ALA A 12 15.48 -14.81 23.69
CA ALA A 12 14.93 -13.76 22.83
C ALA A 12 14.46 -12.45 23.49
N ALA A 13 15.39 -11.50 23.64
CA ALA A 13 15.05 -10.07 23.77
C ALA A 13 15.73 -9.20 22.68
N THR A 14 15.96 -9.76 21.48
CA THR A 14 16.29 -8.97 20.28
C THR A 14 15.05 -8.85 19.41
N GLN A 15 14.01 -8.23 19.95
CA GLN A 15 12.78 -7.96 19.23
C GLN A 15 12.66 -6.44 19.09
N VAL A 16 12.70 -5.97 17.85
CA VAL A 16 11.95 -4.80 17.36
C VAL A 16 12.54 -3.42 17.68
N LEU A 17 13.46 -2.95 16.82
CA LEU A 17 13.69 -1.51 16.62
C LEU A 17 13.10 -1.00 15.28
N ALA A 18 12.32 -1.83 14.58
CA ALA A 18 11.77 -1.52 13.27
C ALA A 18 10.23 -1.53 13.19
N GLN A 19 9.51 -1.93 14.24
CA GLN A 19 8.05 -1.90 14.26
C GLN A 19 7.57 -0.74 15.13
N ARG A 20 6.59 -0.01 14.61
CA ARG A 20 5.86 1.05 15.31
C ARG A 20 5.33 0.56 16.67
N PRO A 21 5.33 1.41 17.72
CA PRO A 21 4.68 1.10 19.00
C PRO A 21 3.20 0.72 18.83
N LEU A 22 2.74 -0.30 19.55
CA LEU A 22 1.33 -0.73 19.50
C LEU A 22 0.34 0.35 19.99
N THR A 23 0.84 1.35 20.72
CA THR A 23 0.07 2.46 21.29
C THR A 23 -0.11 3.65 20.35
N GLU A 24 0.51 3.64 19.17
CA GLU A 24 0.47 4.75 18.21
C GLU A 24 -0.17 4.31 16.89
N SER A 25 -0.95 5.17 16.22
CA SER A 25 -1.59 4.83 14.94
C SER A 25 -0.58 4.75 13.78
N ILE A 26 -0.95 4.09 12.67
CA ILE A 26 -0.02 3.86 11.54
C ILE A 26 0.32 5.23 10.94
N CYS A 27 -0.71 6.05 10.74
CA CYS A 27 -0.59 7.38 10.21
C CYS A 27 0.26 8.25 11.12
N ASP A 28 0.02 8.28 12.43
CA ASP A 28 0.78 9.15 13.34
C ASP A 28 2.27 8.82 13.36
N TYR A 29 2.60 7.54 13.49
CA TYR A 29 3.99 7.09 13.57
C TYR A 29 4.75 7.35 12.28
N TYR A 30 4.24 6.91 11.12
CA TYR A 30 4.96 7.03 9.86
C TYR A 30 4.96 8.47 9.34
N THR A 31 3.94 9.26 9.66
CA THR A 31 3.95 10.70 9.34
C THR A 31 5.05 11.41 10.12
N THR A 32 5.14 11.16 11.43
CA THR A 32 6.21 11.73 12.26
C THR A 32 7.59 11.23 11.83
N ALA A 33 7.74 9.93 11.57
CA ALA A 33 9.02 9.34 11.21
C ALA A 33 9.54 9.81 9.84
N LEU A 34 8.65 10.06 8.86
CA LEU A 34 9.04 10.39 7.49
C LEU A 34 8.98 11.88 7.18
N LEU A 35 7.97 12.59 7.71
CA LEU A 35 7.68 14.00 7.42
C LEU A 35 7.86 14.93 8.63
N LYS A 36 8.25 14.39 9.80
CA LYS A 36 8.50 15.07 11.08
C LYS A 36 7.25 15.66 11.74
N ASP A 37 6.49 16.46 11.02
CA ASP A 37 5.30 17.13 11.56
C ASP A 37 4.05 16.30 11.31
N ASN A 38 3.35 15.92 12.38
CA ASN A 38 2.10 15.17 12.28
C ASN A 38 0.90 16.12 12.16
N ASN A 39 0.39 16.29 10.95
CA ASN A 39 -0.81 17.06 10.64
C ASN A 39 -1.58 16.39 9.48
N SER A 40 -2.81 16.83 9.21
CA SER A 40 -3.68 16.23 8.19
C SER A 40 -3.05 16.19 6.81
N THR A 41 -2.34 17.25 6.39
CA THR A 41 -1.69 17.33 5.08
C THR A 41 -0.55 16.31 4.96
N ASN A 42 0.27 16.14 6.00
CA ASN A 42 1.36 15.18 5.98
C ASN A 42 0.83 13.74 6.07
N GLN A 43 -0.25 13.49 6.82
CA GLN A 43 -0.91 12.17 6.84
C GLN A 43 -1.47 11.81 5.45
N GLU A 44 -2.17 12.74 4.80
CA GLU A 44 -2.68 12.57 3.43
C GLU A 44 -1.54 12.33 2.43
N THR A 45 -0.42 13.03 2.59
CA THR A 45 0.77 12.84 1.75
C THR A 45 1.31 11.42 1.87
N ILE A 46 1.45 10.88 3.09
CA ILE A 46 1.91 9.50 3.30
C ILE A 46 0.94 8.50 2.66
N VAL A 47 -0.37 8.66 2.89
CA VAL A 47 -1.38 7.75 2.31
C VAL A 47 -1.34 7.79 0.79
N THR A 48 -1.26 8.99 0.20
CA THR A 48 -1.15 9.18 -1.25
C THR A 48 0.09 8.48 -1.82
N LEU A 49 1.25 8.65 -1.18
CA LEU A 49 2.48 7.99 -1.62
C LEU A 49 2.37 6.46 -1.54
N VAL A 50 1.80 5.91 -0.47
CA VAL A 50 1.61 4.47 -0.29
C VAL A 50 0.66 3.91 -1.34
N VAL A 51 -0.52 4.53 -1.51
CA VAL A 51 -1.54 4.08 -2.46
C VAL A 51 -1.01 4.16 -3.89
N ASN A 52 -0.43 5.29 -4.29
CA ASN A 52 0.10 5.45 -5.64
C ASN A 52 1.25 4.45 -5.89
N THR A 53 2.10 4.18 -4.89
CA THR A 53 3.19 3.20 -5.06
C THR A 53 2.65 1.78 -5.22
N ALA A 54 1.60 1.43 -4.48
CA ALA A 54 0.94 0.13 -4.63
C ALA A 54 0.29 -0.02 -6.01
N VAL A 55 -0.32 1.03 -6.54
CA VAL A 55 -1.06 0.98 -7.81
C VAL A 55 -0.12 1.04 -9.02
N ILE A 56 0.81 2.00 -9.06
CA ILE A 56 1.64 2.28 -10.26
C ILE A 56 3.12 1.96 -10.08
N GLY A 57 3.52 1.44 -8.92
CA GLY A 57 4.91 1.10 -8.63
C GLY A 57 5.75 2.32 -8.24
N ASN A 58 7.07 2.22 -8.31
CA ASN A 58 7.94 3.36 -7.98
C ASN A 58 7.82 4.48 -9.03
N PHE A 59 7.15 5.58 -8.67
CA PHE A 59 7.06 6.81 -9.48
C PHE A 59 7.92 7.95 -8.93
N THR A 60 8.56 7.75 -7.77
CA THR A 60 9.61 8.62 -7.22
C THR A 60 10.85 7.79 -6.89
N PRO A 61 12.06 8.38 -6.90
CA PRO A 61 13.27 7.67 -6.50
C PRO A 61 13.16 7.17 -5.05
N ASN A 62 13.11 5.84 -4.89
CA ASN A 62 13.07 5.21 -3.57
C ASN A 62 14.48 5.19 -2.96
N LYS A 63 14.65 5.82 -1.79
CA LYS A 63 15.93 5.81 -1.03
C LYS A 63 16.37 4.41 -0.60
N PHE A 64 15.46 3.46 -0.55
CA PHE A 64 15.71 2.09 -0.09
C PHE A 64 16.08 1.13 -1.22
N ASN A 65 16.13 1.58 -2.49
CA ASN A 65 16.37 0.74 -3.67
C ASN A 65 15.45 -0.50 -3.73
N ILE A 66 14.24 -0.41 -3.16
CA ILE A 66 13.22 -1.46 -3.24
C ILE A 66 12.37 -1.20 -4.48
N THR A 67 12.35 -2.19 -5.37
CA THR A 67 11.49 -2.19 -6.55
C THR A 67 10.08 -2.67 -6.19
N VAL A 68 9.10 -1.83 -6.45
CA VAL A 68 7.66 -2.15 -6.39
C VAL A 68 7.13 -2.05 -7.82
N PRO A 69 6.71 -3.16 -8.45
CA PRO A 69 6.16 -3.13 -9.80
C PRO A 69 4.86 -2.31 -9.90
N GLY A 70 3.96 -2.48 -8.92
CA GLY A 70 2.61 -1.90 -8.94
C GLY A 70 1.56 -2.83 -9.52
N ILE A 71 0.30 -2.62 -9.14
CA ILE A 71 -0.87 -3.38 -9.63
C ILE A 71 -1.05 -3.21 -11.15
N LEU A 72 -0.82 -2.00 -11.68
CA LEU A 72 -0.99 -1.66 -13.09
C LEU A 72 0.27 -1.92 -13.93
N ALA A 73 1.28 -2.58 -13.37
CA ALA A 73 2.50 -2.91 -14.09
C ALA A 73 2.20 -3.80 -15.31
N ALA A 74 2.69 -3.38 -16.47
CA ALA A 74 2.60 -4.19 -17.68
C ALA A 74 3.54 -5.41 -17.60
N ASN A 75 3.21 -6.47 -18.33
CA ASN A 75 4.08 -7.62 -18.60
C ASN A 75 4.57 -8.37 -17.35
N GLN A 76 3.80 -8.37 -16.26
CA GLN A 76 4.15 -9.15 -15.08
C GLN A 76 3.90 -10.64 -15.29
N THR A 77 4.70 -11.47 -14.63
CA THR A 77 4.52 -12.92 -14.65
C THR A 77 4.54 -13.48 -13.23
N TYR A 78 3.68 -14.45 -12.96
CA TYR A 78 3.66 -15.22 -11.73
C TYR A 78 3.66 -16.71 -12.08
N ASN A 79 4.64 -17.45 -11.58
CA ASN A 79 4.84 -18.87 -11.92
C ASN A 79 4.81 -19.15 -13.44
N GLY A 80 5.46 -18.31 -14.24
CA GLY A 80 5.53 -18.43 -15.70
C GLY A 80 4.25 -18.05 -16.45
N THR A 81 3.20 -17.61 -15.74
CA THR A 81 1.94 -17.16 -16.34
C THR A 81 1.89 -15.64 -16.38
N ALA A 82 1.51 -15.06 -17.51
CA ALA A 82 1.30 -13.62 -17.62
C ALA A 82 0.15 -13.19 -16.70
N VAL A 83 0.40 -12.18 -15.87
CA VAL A 83 -0.58 -11.60 -14.96
C VAL A 83 -0.87 -10.17 -15.40
N ASN A 84 -2.13 -9.88 -15.64
CA ASN A 84 -2.64 -8.53 -15.83
C ASN A 84 -3.76 -8.29 -14.83
N LEU A 85 -3.52 -7.39 -13.87
CA LEU A 85 -4.53 -7.01 -12.88
C LEU A 85 -5.36 -5.79 -13.31
N ALA A 86 -4.95 -5.05 -14.34
CA ALA A 86 -5.65 -3.84 -14.79
C ALA A 86 -7.11 -4.11 -15.18
N GLN A 87 -7.39 -5.30 -15.73
CA GLN A 87 -8.74 -5.75 -16.11
C GLN A 87 -9.76 -5.77 -14.95
N TYR A 88 -9.29 -5.78 -13.70
CA TYR A 88 -10.16 -5.70 -12.51
C TYR A 88 -10.52 -4.26 -12.13
N PHE A 89 -9.84 -3.26 -12.71
CA PHE A 89 -9.97 -1.84 -12.38
C PHE A 89 -10.44 -0.98 -13.56
N ASP A 90 -10.29 -1.45 -14.80
CA ASP A 90 -10.62 -0.68 -16.02
C ASP A 90 -12.06 -0.92 -16.54
N GLY A 91 -12.86 -1.70 -15.81
CA GLY A 91 -14.22 -2.07 -16.21
C GLY A 91 -14.32 -3.21 -17.23
N THR A 92 -13.22 -3.86 -17.59
CA THR A 92 -13.24 -5.04 -18.47
C THR A 92 -13.97 -6.22 -17.83
N LEU A 93 -13.78 -6.42 -16.51
CA LEU A 93 -14.43 -7.47 -15.74
C LEU A 93 -15.50 -6.91 -14.81
N ALA A 94 -16.57 -7.69 -14.60
CA ALA A 94 -17.59 -7.42 -13.59
C ALA A 94 -17.08 -7.79 -12.17
N SER A 95 -15.99 -7.15 -11.75
CA SER A 95 -15.23 -7.47 -10.54
C SER A 95 -15.71 -6.73 -9.28
N SER A 96 -16.53 -5.69 -9.43
CA SER A 96 -16.89 -4.81 -8.31
C SER A 96 -18.20 -5.22 -7.64
N ASN A 97 -18.25 -5.16 -6.31
CA ASN A 97 -19.47 -5.39 -5.54
C ASN A 97 -20.16 -4.04 -5.20
N ARG A 98 -21.37 -3.84 -5.70
CA ARG A 98 -22.24 -2.69 -5.37
C ARG A 98 -23.47 -3.08 -4.54
N GLY A 99 -23.45 -4.24 -3.87
CA GLY A 99 -24.52 -4.72 -2.99
C GLY A 99 -25.63 -5.52 -3.68
N GLY A 100 -25.46 -5.88 -4.96
CA GLY A 100 -26.39 -6.73 -5.71
C GLY A 100 -26.07 -8.22 -5.66
N SER A 101 -26.78 -9.03 -6.44
CA SER A 101 -26.57 -10.48 -6.54
C SER A 101 -25.47 -10.90 -7.52
N ALA A 102 -24.82 -9.95 -8.19
CA ALA A 102 -23.74 -10.18 -9.14
C ALA A 102 -22.74 -9.00 -9.11
N GLY A 103 -21.52 -9.26 -9.58
CA GLY A 103 -20.52 -8.21 -9.77
C GLY A 103 -20.91 -7.26 -10.90
N VAL A 104 -20.37 -6.04 -10.84
CA VAL A 104 -20.56 -5.01 -11.87
C VAL A 104 -19.22 -4.54 -12.42
N ALA A 105 -19.22 -4.17 -13.69
CA ALA A 105 -18.07 -3.55 -14.34
C ALA A 105 -18.01 -2.06 -13.96
N VAL A 106 -16.92 -1.65 -13.33
CA VAL A 106 -16.65 -0.25 -12.97
C VAL A 106 -15.25 0.08 -13.45
N ASN A 107 -15.13 1.17 -14.20
CA ASN A 107 -13.83 1.69 -14.62
C ASN A 107 -13.36 2.75 -13.61
N PHE A 108 -12.45 2.37 -12.72
CA PHE A 108 -11.78 3.25 -11.75
C PHE A 108 -10.60 4.02 -12.37
N LEU A 109 -10.26 3.74 -13.63
CA LEU A 109 -9.17 4.36 -14.39
C LEU A 109 -9.70 5.32 -15.45
N ASP A 110 -10.98 5.68 -15.35
CA ASP A 110 -11.77 6.41 -16.34
C ASP A 110 -11.34 7.87 -16.56
N ASP A 111 -10.54 8.44 -15.67
CA ASP A 111 -10.14 9.84 -15.71
C ASP A 111 -8.61 10.02 -15.64
N GLY A 112 -7.91 9.44 -16.63
CA GLY A 112 -6.47 9.57 -16.82
C GLY A 112 -5.62 8.36 -16.44
N GLY A 113 -6.25 7.27 -15.98
CA GLY A 113 -5.56 6.04 -15.61
C GLY A 113 -4.42 6.24 -14.60
N ALA A 114 -3.23 5.75 -14.94
CA ALA A 114 -2.04 5.86 -14.07
C ALA A 114 -1.41 7.26 -14.03
N GLU A 115 -1.69 8.11 -15.02
CA GLU A 115 -1.04 9.42 -15.17
C GLU A 115 -1.27 10.35 -13.95
N PRO A 116 -2.50 10.60 -13.47
CA PRO A 116 -2.73 11.48 -12.32
C PRO A 116 -2.03 10.99 -11.04
N LEU A 117 -1.89 9.67 -10.86
CA LEU A 117 -1.24 9.07 -9.69
C LEU A 117 0.26 9.42 -9.64
N THR A 118 0.93 9.59 -10.79
CA THR A 118 2.33 10.08 -10.82
C THR A 118 2.48 11.51 -10.30
N LYS A 119 1.38 12.28 -10.28
CA LYS A 119 1.32 13.67 -9.84
C LYS A 119 0.72 13.82 -8.43
N GLY A 120 0.53 12.71 -7.72
CA GLY A 120 -0.10 12.72 -6.39
C GLY A 120 -1.60 13.06 -6.43
N LYS A 121 -2.26 12.86 -7.57
CA LYS A 121 -3.70 13.13 -7.74
C LYS A 121 -4.47 11.82 -7.90
N PRO A 122 -5.72 11.73 -7.40
CA PRO A 122 -6.56 10.55 -7.60
C PRO A 122 -7.01 10.39 -9.07
N ALA A 123 -7.30 11.52 -9.73
CA ALA A 123 -7.80 11.58 -11.11
C ALA A 123 -7.42 12.94 -11.76
N ASN A 124 -7.66 13.11 -13.07
CA ASN A 124 -7.47 14.39 -13.74
C ASN A 124 -8.56 15.43 -13.39
N GLY A 125 -9.77 14.97 -13.12
CA GLY A 125 -10.94 15.75 -12.74
C GLY A 125 -11.60 15.24 -11.45
N ALA A 126 -12.88 15.56 -11.28
CA ALA A 126 -13.66 15.32 -10.05
C ALA A 126 -14.84 14.36 -10.24
N SER A 127 -14.97 13.76 -11.43
CA SER A 127 -16.09 12.89 -11.81
C SER A 127 -15.68 11.43 -12.05
N SER A 128 -14.47 11.04 -11.62
CA SER A 128 -14.01 9.66 -11.70
C SER A 128 -14.86 8.74 -10.82
N ASN A 129 -14.92 7.46 -11.19
CA ASN A 129 -15.59 6.42 -10.41
C ASN A 129 -14.76 5.87 -9.22
N GLN A 130 -13.58 6.42 -8.95
CA GLN A 130 -12.74 6.10 -7.78
C GLN A 130 -13.44 6.41 -6.44
#